data_AF-A0A7Z0Q3P2-F1
#
_entry.id   AF-A0A7Z0Q3P2-F1
#
_cell.length_a   1.000
_cell.length_b   1.000
_cell.length_c   1.000
_cell.angle_alpha   90.00
_cell.angle_beta   90.00
_cell.angle_gamma   90.00
#
_symmetry.space_group_name_H-M   'P 1'
#
loop_
_entity.id
_entity.type
_entity.pdbx_description
1 polymer ?
#
loop_
_entity_poly.entity_id
_entity_poly.type
_entity_poly.pdbx_seq_one_letter_code
_entity_poly.pdbx_strand_id
1 'polypeptide(L)' 'MGGLRDVVRQELVARQLDEQIIGHFPVGRRLRVLDVGMGQGTQALRLARAGHQVTGVERDPTMIEAA' A
#
# COMPACT_ATOMS: atom_id res chain seq x y z
N MET A 1 9.52 -13.57 8.21
CA MET A 1 8.42 -14.11 9.04
C MET A 1 7.11 -13.64 8.44
N GLY A 2 6.42 -14.49 7.68
CA GLY A 2 5.09 -14.21 7.14
C GLY A 2 4.22 -15.41 7.48
N GLY A 3 3.43 -15.29 8.54
CA GLY A 3 2.45 -16.31 8.87
C GLY A 3 1.22 -16.19 7.97
N LEU A 4 0.39 -17.24 7.92
CA LEU A 4 -0.92 -17.21 7.24
C LEU A 4 -1.73 -15.97 7.65
N ARG A 5 -1.68 -15.60 8.94
CA ARG A 5 -2.36 -14.43 9.48
C ARG A 5 -1.90 -13.13 8.80
N ASP A 6 -0.61 -12.97 8.55
CA ASP A 6 -0.08 -11.73 7.95
C ASP A 6 -0.47 -11.63 6.49
N VAL A 7 -0.41 -12.75 5.75
CA VAL A 7 -0.86 -12.81 4.35
C VAL A 7 -2.34 -12.44 4.25
N VAL A 8 -3.18 -13.05 5.08
CA VAL A 8 -4.63 -12.75 5.11
C VAL A 8 -4.88 -11.29 5.47
N ARG A 9 -4.16 -10.75 6.46
CA ARG A 9 -4.28 -9.33 6.83
C ARG A 9 -3.93 -8.42 5.65
N GLN A 10 -2.80 -8.66 4.98
CA GLN A 10 -2.34 -7.83 3.86
C GLN A 10 -3.35 -7.84 2.71
N GLU A 11 -3.92 -9.01 2.40
CA GLU A 11 -4.92 -9.15 1.34
C GLU A 11 -6.24 -8.46 1.68
N LEU A 12 -6.72 -8.61 2.93
CA LEU A 12 -7.93 -7.90 3.38
C LEU A 12 -7.77 -6.39 3.30
N VAL A 13 -6.63 -5.85 3.73
CA VAL A 13 -6.35 -4.41 3.66
C VAL A 13 -6.26 -3.96 2.19
N ALA A 14 -5.63 -4.76 1.32
CA ALA A 14 -5.49 -4.39 -0.09
C ALA A 14 -6.86 -4.29 -0.77
N ARG A 15 -7.72 -5.31 -0.58
CA ARG A 15 -9.08 -5.30 -1.11
C ARG A 15 -9.88 -4.10 -0.60
N GLN A 16 -9.82 -3.83 0.70
CA GLN A 16 -10.56 -2.69 1.28
C GLN A 16 -10.05 -1.35 0.72
N LEU A 17 -8.74 -1.22 0.53
CA LEU A 17 -8.15 -0.02 -0.06
C LEU A 17 -8.62 0.20 -1.50
N ASP A 18 -8.65 -0.86 -2.31
CA ASP A 18 -9.17 -0.79 -3.69
C ASP A 18 -10.65 -0.37 -3.71
N GLU A 19 -11.47 -0.95 -2.84
CA GLU A 19 -12.89 -0.58 -2.68
C GLU A 19 -13.04 0.90 -2.31
N GLN A 20 -12.22 1.41 -1.38
CA GLN A 20 -12.25 2.82 -1.00
C GLN A 20 -11.80 3.73 -2.15
N ILE A 21 -10.77 3.34 -2.91
CA ILE A 21 -10.29 4.13 -4.05
C ILE A 21 -11.37 4.25 -5.13
N ILE A 22 -11.98 3.12 -5.51
CA ILE A 22 -13.05 3.10 -6.52
C ILE A 22 -14.27 3.90 -6.05
N GLY A 23 -14.62 3.80 -4.75
CA GLY A 23 -15.76 4.50 -4.18
C GLY A 23 -15.61 6.03 -4.07
N HIS A 24 -14.38 6.54 -3.99
CA HIS A 24 -14.12 7.96 -3.71
C HIS A 24 -13.42 8.72 -4.83
N PHE A 25 -12.85 8.04 -5.83
CA PHE A 25 -12.11 8.68 -6.92
C PHE A 25 -12.59 8.23 -8.30
N PRO A 26 -12.50 9.10 -9.32
CA PRO A 26 -12.83 8.71 -10.68
C PRO A 26 -11.97 7.54 -11.17
N VAL A 27 -12.62 6.53 -11.73
CA VAL A 27 -11.97 5.35 -12.32
C VAL A 27 -11.02 5.78 -13.45
N GLY A 28 -9.87 5.11 -13.55
CA GLY A 28 -8.85 5.39 -14.56
C GLY A 28 -7.90 6.55 -14.22
N ARG A 29 -8.17 7.31 -13.14
CA ARG A 29 -7.25 8.34 -12.67
C ARG A 29 -6.07 7.72 -11.92
N ARG A 30 -4.84 8.12 -12.30
CA ARG A 30 -3.65 7.83 -11.50
C ARG A 30 -3.56 8.81 -10.33
N LEU A 31 -3.62 8.30 -9.11
CA LEU A 31 -3.56 9.09 -7.88
C LEU A 31 -2.11 9.32 -7.45
N ARG A 32 -1.92 10.36 -6.63
CA ARG A 32 -0.72 10.56 -5.82
C ARG A 32 -1.04 10.16 -4.39
N VAL A 33 -0.40 9.11 -3.89
CA VAL A 33 -0.70 8.50 -2.59
C VAL A 33 0.47 8.71 -1.65
N LEU A 34 0.17 9.07 -0.40
CA LEU A 34 1.12 9.10 0.71
C LEU A 34 0.83 7.90 1.61
N ASP A 35 1.77 6.97 1.71
CA ASP A 35 1.69 5.81 2.60
C ASP A 35 2.51 6.10 3.88
N VAL A 36 1.83 6.24 5.02
CA VAL A 36 2.45 6.63 6.30
C VAL A 36 2.58 5.41 7.20
N GLY A 37 3.81 5.10 7.61
CA GLY A 37 4.12 3.83 8.28
C GLY A 37 4.11 2.66 7.29
N MET A 38 4.75 2.84 6.13
CA MET A 38 4.67 1.90 5.01
C MET A 38 5.22 0.50 5.36
N GLY A 39 6.01 0.38 6.44
CA GLY A 39 6.67 -0.86 6.80
C GLY A 39 7.48 -1.41 5.62
N GLN A 40 7.22 -2.65 5.22
CA GLN A 40 7.90 -3.31 4.09
C GLN A 40 7.35 -2.88 2.70
N GLY A 41 6.47 -1.89 2.65
CA GLY A 41 5.96 -1.34 1.38
C GLY A 41 4.95 -2.21 0.63
N THR A 42 4.36 -3.24 1.25
CA THR A 42 3.43 -4.17 0.58
C THR A 42 2.30 -3.45 -0.15
N GLN A 43 1.65 -2.49 0.50
CA GLN A 43 0.53 -1.74 -0.10
C GLN A 43 1.02 -0.67 -1.06
N ALA A 44 2.09 0.04 -0.72
CA ALA A 44 2.74 0.99 -1.62
C ALA A 44 3.10 0.37 -2.98
N LEU A 45 3.69 -0.83 -2.99
CA LEU A 45 4.03 -1.56 -4.20
C LEU A 45 2.79 -1.98 -5.00
N ARG A 46 1.72 -2.42 -4.34
CA ARG A 46 0.45 -2.76 -5.02
C ARG A 46 -0.16 -1.54 -5.69
N LEU A 47 -0.25 -0.41 -4.99
CA LEU A 47 -0.74 0.85 -5.54
C LEU A 47 0.14 1.36 -6.69
N ALA A 48 1.46 1.25 -6.58
CA ALA A 48 2.39 1.61 -7.64
C ALA A 48 2.19 0.75 -8.90
N ARG A 49 1.98 -0.57 -8.73
CA ARG A 49 1.64 -1.49 -9.83
C ARG A 49 0.28 -1.18 -10.46
N ALA A 50 -0.67 -0.67 -9.68
CA ALA A 50 -1.93 -0.12 -10.20
C ALA A 50 -1.74 1.24 -10.91
N GLY A 51 -0.50 1.73 -11.06
CA GLY A 51 -0.15 2.94 -11.80
C GLY A 51 -0.24 4.23 -10.99
N HIS A 52 -0.46 4.14 -9.68
CA HIS A 52 -0.45 5.31 -8.81
C HIS A 52 1.00 5.75 -8.51
N GLN A 53 1.21 7.05 -8.31
CA GLN A 53 2.47 7.55 -7.78
C GLN A 53 2.40 7.47 -6.26
N VAL A 54 3.27 6.67 -5.63
CA VAL A 54 3.26 6.47 -4.18
C VAL A 54 4.52 7.05 -3.56
N THR A 55 4.35 7.83 -2.50
CA THR A 55 5.42 8.27 -1.61
C THR A 55 5.26 7.56 -0.28
N GLY A 56 6.23 6.72 0.07
CA GLY A 56 6.26 6.05 1.37
C GLY A 56 6.98 6.90 2.42
N VAL A 57 6.42 6.95 3.62
CA VAL A 57 7.05 7.55 4.80
C VAL A 57 7.14 6.47 5.88
N GLU A 58 8.35 6.26 6.37
CA GLU A 58 8.63 5.33 7.46
C GLU A 58 9.58 6.00 8.45
N ARG A 59 9.38 5.71 9.73
CA ARG A 59 10.23 6.23 10.80
C ARG A 59 11.39 5.28 11.10
N ASP A 60 11.17 3.98 10.99
CA ASP A 60 12.19 2.97 11.26
C ASP A 60 13.18 2.89 10.09
N PRO A 61 14.46 3.29 10.27
CA PRO A 61 15.46 3.24 9.20
C PRO A 61 15.68 1.83 8.66
N THR A 62 15.55 0.80 9.51
CA THR A 62 15.74 -0.60 9.09
C THR A 62 14.63 -1.05 8.14
N MET A 63 13.43 -0.51 8.32
CA MET A 63 12.30 -0.78 7.44
C MET A 63 12.42 -0.01 6.12
N ILE A 64 13.00 1.21 6.15
CA ILE A 64 13.34 1.94 4.91
C ILE A 64 14.36 1.16 4.08
N GLU A 65 15.42 0.63 4.70
CA GLU A 65 16.44 -0.14 3.98
C GLU A 65 15.89 -1.44 3.38
N ALA A 66 14.83 -2.00 3.96
CA ALA A 66 14.20 -3.24 3.51
C ALA A 66 13.09 -3.06 2.46
N ALA A 67 12.71 -1.81 2.15
CA ALA A 67 11.61 -1.47 1.24
C ALA A 67 12.08 -1.27 -0.21
#